data_AF-A0A0C3C7A5-F1
#
_entry.id   AF-A0A0C3C7A5-F1
#
_cell.length_a   1.000
_cell.length_b   1.000
_cell.length_c   1.000
_cell.angle_alpha   90.00
_cell.angle_beta   90.00
_cell.angle_gamma   90.00
#
_symmetry.space_group_name_H-M   'P 1'
#
loop_
_entity.id
_entity.type
_entity.pdbx_description
1 polymer ?
#
loop_
_entity_poly.entity_id
_entity_poly.type
_entity_poly.pdbx_seq_one_letter_code
_entity_poly.pdbx_strand_id
1 'polypeptide(L)'
;MSQDFDENKLNLAIQALKTDPKLKVYTASKVYKEDYCKLGERLCSISPRCAILANSPKMIDRKEIVLVKHIHDLDIKGFLPTLYIIEDIANHIIATYNREYIRPTIGWKFYIAITVTAWLL
;
A
#
# COMPACT_ATOMS: atom_id res chain seq x y z
N MET A 1 3.60 9.99 -20.66
CA MET A 1 4.49 11.10 -20.22
C MET A 1 3.72 12.36 -19.77
N SER A 2 2.48 12.25 -19.25
CA SER A 2 1.65 13.43 -18.90
C SER A 2 1.18 13.48 -17.44
N GLN A 3 1.14 12.36 -16.71
CA GLN A 3 0.60 12.35 -15.33
C GLN A 3 1.52 13.01 -14.30
N ASP A 4 2.83 13.00 -14.53
CA ASP A 4 3.83 13.47 -13.55
C ASP A 4 3.83 15.00 -13.40
N PHE A 5 3.54 15.73 -14.50
CA PHE A 5 3.44 17.19 -14.48
C PHE A 5 2.19 17.68 -13.74
N ASP A 6 1.08 16.93 -13.84
CA ASP A 6 -0.18 17.29 -13.20
C ASP A 6 -0.16 17.03 -11.68
N GLU A 7 0.49 15.95 -11.23
CA GLU A 7 0.67 15.67 -9.80
C GLU A 7 1.59 16.70 -9.12
N ASN A 8 2.61 17.20 -9.80
CA ASN A 8 3.52 18.21 -9.26
C ASN A 8 2.84 19.56 -9.00
N LYS A 9 1.96 20.01 -9.91
CA LYS A 9 1.16 21.23 -9.71
C LYS A 9 0.16 21.09 -8.58
N LEU A 10 -0.48 19.92 -8.48
CA LEU A 10 -1.38 19.59 -7.38
C LEU A 10 -0.66 19.70 -6.03
N ASN A 11 0.56 19.14 -5.94
CA ASN A 11 1.39 19.22 -4.73
C ASN A 11 1.78 20.66 -4.37
N LEU A 12 2.15 21.48 -5.35
CA LEU A 12 2.44 22.91 -5.16
C LEU A 12 1.23 23.68 -4.64
N ALA A 13 0.05 23.46 -5.22
CA ALA A 13 -1.20 24.08 -4.78
C ALA A 13 -1.56 23.69 -3.34
N ILE A 14 -1.33 22.43 -2.96
CA ILE A 14 -1.54 21.96 -1.58
C ILE A 14 -0.55 22.61 -0.62
N GLN A 15 0.73 22.74 -1.00
CA GLN A 15 1.73 23.44 -0.19
C GLN A 15 1.36 24.90 0.02
N ALA A 16 0.95 25.61 -1.04
CA ALA A 16 0.52 27.01 -0.95
C ALA A 16 -0.66 27.21 0.02
N LEU A 17 -1.66 26.31 -0.02
CA LEU A 17 -2.80 26.33 0.90
C LEU A 17 -2.41 26.05 2.36
N LYS A 18 -1.36 25.25 2.60
CA LYS A 18 -0.82 25.01 3.94
C LYS A 18 -0.05 26.20 4.48
N THR A 19 0.69 26.90 3.61
CA THR A 19 1.48 28.09 3.98
C THR A 19 0.59 29.29 4.26
N ASP A 20 -0.45 29.51 3.45
CA ASP A 20 -1.33 30.67 3.56
C ASP A 20 -2.77 30.27 3.96
N PRO A 21 -3.13 30.28 5.26
CA PRO A 21 -4.45 29.87 5.72
C PRO A 21 -5.59 30.82 5.30
N LYS A 22 -5.26 32.01 4.78
CA LYS A 22 -6.22 32.95 4.19
C LYS A 22 -6.59 32.59 2.75
N LEU A 23 -5.78 31.76 2.09
CA LEU A 23 -5.99 31.37 0.70
C LEU A 23 -7.10 30.32 0.63
N LYS A 24 -8.10 30.55 -0.23
CA LYS A 24 -9.19 29.59 -0.46
C LYS A 24 -8.79 28.58 -1.53
N VAL A 25 -9.27 27.34 -1.40
CA VAL A 25 -9.06 26.25 -2.36
C VAL A 25 -9.47 26.65 -3.79
N TYR A 26 -10.57 27.39 -3.91
CA TYR A 26 -11.04 27.93 -5.20
C TYR A 26 -10.00 28.84 -5.88
N THR A 27 -9.39 29.74 -5.10
CA THR A 27 -8.38 30.67 -5.60
C THR A 27 -7.12 29.92 -6.02
N ALA A 28 -6.68 28.94 -5.24
CA ALA A 28 -5.54 28.08 -5.58
C ALA A 28 -5.78 27.29 -6.87
N SER A 29 -6.96 26.68 -7.02
CA SER A 29 -7.35 25.96 -8.26
C SER A 29 -7.23 26.86 -9.50
N LYS A 30 -7.66 28.13 -9.41
CA LYS A 30 -7.54 29.09 -10.52
C LYS A 30 -6.10 29.48 -10.85
N VAL A 31 -5.26 29.68 -9.83
CA VAL A 31 -3.85 30.07 -10.01
C VAL A 31 -3.04 28.93 -10.61
N TYR A 32 -3.20 27.72 -10.07
CA TYR A 32 -2.42 26.54 -10.48
C TYR A 32 -3.05 25.76 -11.65
N LYS A 33 -4.24 26.18 -12.11
CA LYS A 33 -5.01 25.57 -13.20
C LYS A 33 -5.34 24.09 -12.97
N GLU A 34 -5.56 23.73 -11.71
CA GLU A 34 -5.94 22.38 -11.29
C GLU A 34 -7.44 22.30 -11.00
N ASP A 35 -8.01 21.10 -11.10
CA ASP A 35 -9.41 20.87 -10.76
C ASP A 35 -9.66 21.12 -9.26
N TYR A 36 -10.65 21.98 -8.98
CA TYR A 36 -11.10 22.31 -7.63
C TYR A 36 -11.49 21.06 -6.83
N CYS A 37 -12.20 20.13 -7.46
CA CYS A 37 -12.66 18.90 -6.81
C CYS A 37 -11.46 18.01 -6.44
N LYS A 38 -10.52 17.82 -7.37
CA LYS A 38 -9.30 17.01 -7.17
C LYS A 38 -8.44 17.58 -6.02
N LEU A 39 -8.31 18.91 -5.95
CA LEU A 39 -7.62 19.60 -4.85
C LEU A 39 -8.31 19.41 -3.49
N GLY A 40 -9.64 19.55 -3.46
CA GLY A 40 -10.43 19.37 -2.24
C GLY A 40 -10.36 17.95 -1.69
N GLU A 41 -10.50 16.95 -2.55
CA GLU A 41 -10.35 15.53 -2.19
C GLU A 41 -8.98 15.26 -1.55
N ARG A 42 -7.92 15.81 -2.14
CA ARG A 42 -6.56 15.62 -1.64
C ARG A 42 -6.32 16.28 -0.28
N LEU A 43 -6.89 17.46 -0.04
CA LEU A 43 -6.83 18.13 1.27
C LEU A 43 -7.58 17.36 2.36
N CYS A 44 -8.71 16.74 2.01
CA CYS A 44 -9.47 15.86 2.90
C CYS A 44 -8.83 14.47 3.06
N SER A 45 -7.61 14.25 2.53
CA SER A 45 -6.91 12.95 2.54
C SER A 45 -7.69 11.82 1.87
N ILE A 46 -8.62 12.16 0.97
CA ILE A 46 -9.36 11.18 0.19
C ILE A 46 -8.41 10.62 -0.87
N SER A 47 -8.17 9.31 -0.80
CA SER A 47 -7.36 8.63 -1.80
C SER A 47 -8.19 8.38 -3.07
N PRO A 48 -7.59 8.46 -4.25
CA PRO A 48 -8.29 8.12 -5.49
C PRO A 48 -8.76 6.66 -5.42
N ARG A 49 -9.91 6.35 -6.05
CA ARG A 49 -10.48 4.99 -6.00
C ARG A 49 -9.48 3.90 -6.38
N CYS A 50 -8.57 4.17 -7.31
CA CYS A 50 -7.53 3.22 -7.73
C CYS A 50 -6.51 2.87 -6.63
N ALA A 51 -6.33 3.76 -5.65
CA ALA A 51 -5.48 3.54 -4.48
C ALA A 51 -6.24 2.96 -3.28
N ILE A 52 -7.57 2.87 -3.35
CA ILE A 52 -8.40 2.27 -2.31
C ILE A 52 -8.44 0.76 -2.56
N LEU A 53 -7.90 -0.02 -1.61
CA LEU A 53 -8.02 -1.48 -1.60
C LEU A 53 -9.49 -1.91 -1.43
N ALA A 54 -9.88 -2.98 -2.12
CA ALA A 54 -11.23 -3.55 -2.03
C ALA A 54 -11.59 -3.94 -0.58
N ASN A 55 -12.86 -4.02 -0.21
CA ASN A 55 -13.31 -4.22 1.20
C ASN A 55 -12.86 -5.53 1.89
N SER A 56 -12.20 -6.43 1.17
CA SER A 56 -11.77 -7.75 1.64
C SER A 56 -10.24 -7.98 1.74
N PRO A 57 -9.36 -7.05 2.21
CA PRO A 57 -7.94 -7.33 2.37
C PRO A 57 -7.55 -7.56 3.84
N LYS A 58 -8.51 -7.45 4.78
CA LYS A 58 -8.27 -7.35 6.23
C LYS A 58 -7.57 -8.57 6.84
N MET A 59 -7.62 -9.72 6.17
CA MET A 59 -6.90 -10.93 6.59
C MET A 59 -5.53 -11.08 5.94
N ILE A 60 -5.31 -10.53 4.75
CA ILE A 60 -4.03 -10.56 4.03
C ILE A 60 -3.12 -9.50 4.64
N ASP A 61 -3.61 -8.26 4.78
CA ASP A 61 -2.84 -7.14 5.33
C ASP A 61 -2.32 -7.44 6.73
N ARG A 62 -3.13 -8.07 7.59
CA ARG A 62 -2.71 -8.41 8.96
C ARG A 62 -1.60 -9.47 8.96
N LYS A 63 -1.67 -10.46 8.07
CA LYS A 63 -0.64 -11.51 7.94
C LYS A 63 0.64 -10.93 7.33
N GLU A 64 0.49 -10.05 6.33
CA GLU A 64 1.59 -9.37 5.64
C GLU A 64 2.32 -8.39 6.57
N ILE A 65 1.61 -7.59 7.36
CA ILE A 65 2.23 -6.70 8.36
C ILE A 65 3.03 -7.51 9.40
N VAL A 66 2.52 -8.66 9.84
CA VAL A 66 3.24 -9.53 10.79
C VAL A 66 4.48 -10.13 10.13
N LEU A 67 4.39 -10.54 8.86
CA LEU A 67 5.51 -11.08 8.10
C LEU A 67 6.61 -10.03 7.88
N VAL A 68 6.25 -8.82 7.45
CA VAL A 68 7.18 -7.71 7.20
C VAL A 68 7.89 -7.29 8.50
N LYS A 69 7.16 -7.21 9.62
CA LYS A 69 7.77 -6.95 10.93
C LYS A 69 8.79 -8.01 11.29
N HIS A 70 8.47 -9.27 11.06
CA HIS A 70 9.38 -10.36 11.36
C HIS A 70 10.65 -10.34 10.49
N ILE A 71 10.50 -10.01 9.20
CA ILE A 71 11.65 -9.81 8.30
C ILE A 71 12.52 -8.65 8.80
N HIS A 72 11.92 -7.54 9.22
CA HIS A 72 12.66 -6.42 9.77
C HIS A 72 13.38 -6.76 11.09
N ASP A 73 12.74 -7.54 11.97
CA ASP A 73 13.37 -8.04 13.19
C ASP A 73 14.56 -8.97 12.91
N LEU A 74 14.53 -9.73 11.81
CA LEU A 74 15.65 -10.56 11.36
C LEU A 74 16.79 -9.71 10.81
N ASP A 75 16.46 -8.68 10.04
CA ASP A 75 17.43 -7.72 9.49
C ASP A 75 18.16 -6.95 10.59
N ILE A 76 17.44 -6.47 11.61
CA ILE A 76 18.03 -5.83 12.80
C ILE A 76 19.00 -6.76 13.54
N LYS A 77 18.72 -8.07 13.54
CA LYS A 77 19.59 -9.09 14.17
C LYS A 77 20.76 -9.51 13.28
N GLY A 78 20.87 -8.97 12.07
CA GLY A 78 21.93 -9.28 11.10
C GLY A 78 21.74 -10.62 10.40
N PHE A 79 20.54 -11.19 10.43
CA PHE A 79 20.24 -12.43 9.71
C PHE A 79 19.66 -12.12 8.34
N LEU A 80 20.25 -12.73 7.30
CA LEU A 80 19.67 -12.72 5.96
C LEU A 80 18.41 -13.62 5.95
N PRO A 81 17.22 -13.05 5.74
CA PRO A 81 15.99 -13.83 5.72
C PRO A 81 16.01 -14.77 4.52
N THR A 82 16.25 -16.06 4.79
CA THR A 82 16.23 -17.10 3.75
C THR A 82 14.78 -17.50 3.48
N LEU A 83 14.45 -17.88 2.24
CA LEU A 83 13.10 -18.31 1.84
C LEU A 83 12.51 -19.38 2.75
N TYR A 84 13.33 -20.33 3.22
CA TYR A 84 12.92 -21.37 4.16
C TYR A 84 12.39 -20.80 5.49
N ILE A 85 13.06 -19.77 6.03
CA ILE A 85 12.68 -19.13 7.29
C ILE A 85 11.37 -18.36 7.09
N ILE A 86 11.24 -17.64 5.96
CA ILE A 86 10.03 -16.90 5.60
C ILE A 86 8.84 -17.86 5.44
N GLU A 87 9.04 -19.02 4.83
CA GLU A 87 8.02 -20.05 4.67
C GLU A 87 7.58 -20.62 6.02
N ASP A 88 8.51 -20.91 6.93
CA ASP A 88 8.20 -21.40 8.27
C ASP A 88 7.42 -20.37 9.11
N ILE A 89 7.83 -19.10 9.05
CA ILE A 89 7.11 -17.98 9.68
C ILE A 89 5.70 -17.85 9.09
N ALA A 90 5.57 -17.93 7.77
CA ALA A 90 4.27 -17.87 7.10
C ALA A 90 3.37 -19.03 7.52
N ASN A 91 3.90 -20.26 7.58
CA ASN A 91 3.19 -21.45 8.05
C ASN A 91 2.77 -21.31 9.51
N HIS A 92 3.63 -20.77 10.37
CA HIS A 92 3.32 -20.47 11.76
C HIS A 92 2.22 -19.39 11.90
N ILE A 93 2.29 -18.30 11.11
CA ILE A 93 1.24 -17.27 11.06
C ILE A 93 -0.08 -17.89 10.58
N ILE A 94 -0.05 -18.74 9.55
CA ILE A 94 -1.24 -19.44 9.07
C ILE A 94 -1.80 -20.33 10.18
N ALA A 95 -0.97 -21.14 10.85
CA ALA A 95 -1.42 -22.05 11.92
C ALA A 95 -1.97 -21.32 13.15
N THR A 96 -1.38 -20.18 13.53
CA THR A 96 -1.82 -19.39 14.69
C THR A 96 -3.12 -18.62 14.43
N TYR A 97 -3.35 -18.17 13.20
CA TYR A 97 -4.53 -17.39 12.82
C TYR A 97 -5.66 -18.23 12.19
N ASN A 98 -5.37 -19.40 11.59
CA ASN A 98 -6.39 -20.37 11.14
C ASN A 98 -6.78 -21.32 12.28
N ARG A 99 -7.44 -20.81 13.32
CA ARG A 99 -8.36 -21.64 14.12
C ARG A 99 -9.65 -21.99 13.36
N GLU A 100 -9.87 -21.42 12.18
CA GLU A 100 -10.87 -21.89 11.22
C GLU A 100 -10.18 -22.48 9.98
N TYR A 101 -10.51 -23.73 9.71
CA TYR A 101 -10.03 -24.53 8.59
C TYR A 101 -10.25 -23.81 7.25
N ILE A 102 -9.17 -23.38 6.60
CA ILE A 102 -9.20 -23.11 5.16
C ILE A 102 -8.73 -24.39 4.48
N ARG A 103 -9.66 -25.12 3.84
CA ARG A 103 -9.29 -26.15 2.87
C ARG A 103 -8.39 -25.49 1.82
N PRO A 104 -7.16 -25.98 1.58
CA PRO A 104 -6.34 -25.44 0.50
C PRO A 104 -7.02 -25.80 -0.81
N THR A 105 -7.80 -24.87 -1.36
CA THR A 105 -8.25 -24.95 -2.74
C THR A 105 -7.02 -24.83 -3.64
N ILE A 106 -6.99 -25.68 -4.66
CA ILE A 106 -5.89 -25.91 -5.59
C ILE A 106 -5.24 -24.60 -6.10
N GLY A 107 -6.00 -23.50 -6.19
CA GLY A 107 -5.52 -22.19 -6.60
C GLY A 107 -4.44 -21.55 -5.71
N TRP A 108 -4.39 -21.83 -4.40
CA TRP A 108 -3.39 -21.20 -3.51
C TRP A 108 -1.98 -21.74 -3.71
N LYS A 109 -1.85 -23.02 -4.11
CA LYS A 109 -0.56 -23.61 -4.49
C LYS A 109 -0.04 -23.01 -5.80
N PHE A 110 -0.92 -22.72 -6.76
CA PHE A 110 -0.56 -22.08 -8.02
C PHE A 110 -0.16 -20.61 -7.83
N TYR A 111 -0.83 -19.87 -6.96
CA TYR A 111 -0.51 -18.47 -6.70
C TYR A 111 0.91 -18.30 -6.12
N ILE A 112 1.30 -19.12 -5.15
CA ILE A 112 2.65 -19.09 -4.57
C ILE A 112 3.71 -19.54 -5.58
N ALA A 113 3.43 -20.56 -6.39
CA ALA A 113 4.37 -21.03 -7.42
C ALA A 113 4.63 -19.96 -8.50
N ILE A 114 3.61 -19.19 -8.89
CA ILE A 114 3.75 -18.13 -9.90
C ILE A 114 4.49 -16.91 -9.34
N THR A 115 4.21 -16.50 -8.11
CA THR A 115 4.86 -15.30 -7.52
C THR A 115 6.33 -15.55 -7.18
N VAL A 116 6.70 -16.76 -6.76
CA VAL A 116 8.10 -17.11 -6.45
C VAL A 116 8.94 -17.28 -7.72
N THR A 117 8.37 -17.82 -8.80
CA THR A 117 9.11 -17.99 -10.08
C THR A 117 9.28 -16.68 -10.85
N ALA A 118 8.35 -15.73 -10.71
CA ALA A 118 8.46 -14.40 -11.33
C ALA A 118 9.48 -13.46 -10.65
N TRP A 119 9.97 -13.82 -9.46
CA TRP A 119 10.97 -13.05 -8.72
C TRP A 119 12.40 -13.62 -8.84
N LEU A 120 12.55 -14.79 -9.46
CA LEU A 120 13.83 -15.49 -9.62
C LEU A 120 14.40 -15.39 -11.04
N LEU A 121 13.81 -14.57 -11.90
CA LEU A 121 14.18 -14.31 -13.30
C LEU A 121 14.24 -12.81 -13.55
#